data_AF-A0A553DQJ6-F1
#
_entry.id   AF-A0A553DQJ6-F1
#
_cell.length_a   1.000
_cell.length_b   1.000
_cell.length_c   1.000
_cell.angle_alpha   90.00
_cell.angle_beta   90.00
_cell.angle_gamma   90.00
#
_symmetry.space_group_name_H-M   'P 1'
#
loop_
_entity.id
_entity.type
_entity.pdbx_description
1 polymer ?
#
loop_
_entity_poly.entity_id
_entity_poly.type
_entity_poly.pdbx_seq_one_letter_code
_entity_poly.pdbx_strand_id
1 'polypeptide(L)'
;MYYCITKKYQKNFSTKVITAIMAIRNNKQVKLQPKHRVLTYGYKTVPWLSVNGIWLEELGFKAGDTVRILTSEKQLIIELIEDQTPEKPTLKKRQ
;
A
#
# COMPACT_ATOMS: atom_id res chain seq x y z
N MET A 1 17.53 47.49 -26.29
CA MET A 1 17.12 47.93 -24.94
C MET A 1 15.98 47.02 -24.51
N TYR A 2 16.16 46.34 -23.37
CA TYR A 2 15.32 45.33 -22.69
C TYR A 2 13.81 45.67 -22.75
N TYR A 3 12.85 44.73 -22.82
CA TYR A 3 12.51 43.70 -21.83
C TYR A 3 11.69 42.57 -22.47
N CYS A 4 12.08 41.31 -22.24
CA CYS A 4 11.25 40.14 -22.48
C CYS A 4 10.74 39.63 -21.12
N ILE A 5 9.45 39.81 -20.83
CA ILE A 5 8.78 39.18 -19.70
C ILE A 5 7.43 38.67 -20.18
N THR A 6 7.29 37.37 -20.38
CA THR A 6 6.01 36.69 -20.22
C THR A 6 6.20 35.27 -19.66
N LYS A 7 5.92 35.16 -18.35
CA LYS A 7 5.29 34.03 -17.65
C LYS A 7 5.86 32.62 -17.89
N LYS A 8 6.86 32.26 -17.07
CA LYS A 8 7.04 30.88 -16.58
C LYS A 8 5.85 30.51 -15.69
N TYR A 9 4.80 29.96 -16.30
CA TYR A 9 3.68 29.34 -15.59
C TYR A 9 3.60 27.88 -16.04
N GLN A 10 3.09 27.02 -15.16
CA GLN A 10 2.73 25.60 -15.36
C GLN A 10 3.80 24.57 -14.99
N LYS A 11 3.61 23.91 -13.82
CA LYS A 11 3.38 22.44 -13.69
C LYS A 11 3.45 21.85 -12.27
N ASN A 12 3.36 22.66 -11.22
CA ASN A 12 3.31 22.11 -9.83
C ASN A 12 1.88 21.87 -9.31
N PHE A 13 0.84 22.07 -10.12
CA PHE A 13 -0.54 22.16 -9.63
C PHE A 13 -1.16 20.83 -9.22
N SER A 14 -0.63 19.65 -9.59
CA SER A 14 -1.52 18.49 -9.57
C SER A 14 -0.90 17.10 -9.61
N THR A 15 0.33 16.85 -9.17
CA THR A 15 0.76 15.43 -9.11
C THR A 15 -0.07 14.67 -8.08
N LYS A 16 -0.30 15.22 -6.88
CA LYS A 16 -1.15 14.60 -5.86
C LYS A 16 -2.63 14.49 -6.27
N VAL A 17 -3.17 15.47 -6.98
CA VAL A 17 -4.57 15.47 -7.44
C VAL A 17 -4.75 14.56 -8.66
N ILE A 18 -3.79 14.51 -9.60
CA ILE A 18 -3.80 13.53 -10.70
C ILE A 18 -3.63 12.11 -10.15
N THR A 19 -2.74 11.88 -9.17
CA THR A 19 -2.60 10.58 -8.49
C THR A 19 -3.90 10.21 -7.77
N ALA A 20 -4.55 11.14 -7.08
CA ALA A 20 -5.86 10.89 -6.45
C ALA A 20 -6.95 10.58 -7.50
N ILE A 21 -7.02 11.34 -8.60
CA ILE A 21 -7.98 11.10 -9.70
C ILE A 21 -7.71 9.76 -10.40
N MET A 22 -6.44 9.35 -10.57
CA MET A 22 -6.09 8.04 -11.14
C MET A 22 -6.35 6.89 -10.16
N ALA A 23 -6.09 7.07 -8.86
CA ALA A 23 -6.40 6.10 -7.82
C ALA A 23 -7.92 5.82 -7.71
N ILE A 24 -8.76 6.84 -7.93
CA ILE A 24 -10.22 6.70 -7.91
C ILE A 24 -10.76 5.82 -9.06
N ARG A 25 -10.04 5.71 -10.19
CA ARG A 25 -10.52 4.95 -11.37
C ARG A 25 -10.28 3.44 -11.28
N ASN A 26 -9.45 2.97 -10.36
CA ASN A 26 -9.08 1.56 -10.23
C ASN A 26 -9.80 0.87 -9.06
N ASN A 27 -11.13 0.95 -9.01
CA ASN A 27 -11.86 0.17 -8.02
C ASN A 27 -11.77 -1.33 -8.36
N LYS A 28 -11.26 -2.11 -7.41
CA LYS A 28 -11.24 -3.57 -7.51
C LYS A 28 -12.11 -4.10 -6.37
N GLN A 29 -13.04 -4.98 -6.71
CA GLN A 29 -13.93 -5.59 -5.75
C GLN A 29 -13.51 -7.04 -5.56
N VAL A 30 -13.41 -7.46 -4.30
CA VAL A 30 -13.09 -8.84 -3.96
C VAL A 30 -14.12 -9.35 -2.96
N LYS A 31 -14.57 -10.58 -3.17
CA LYS A 31 -15.48 -11.25 -2.26
C LYS A 31 -14.73 -11.71 -1.01
N LEU A 32 -15.24 -11.32 0.16
CA LEU A 32 -14.80 -11.90 1.43
C LEU A 32 -15.21 -13.38 1.46
N GLN A 33 -14.23 -14.25 1.64
CA GLN A 33 -14.48 -15.68 1.79
C GLN A 33 -14.66 -16.02 3.26
N PRO A 34 -15.52 -16.99 3.62
CA PRO A 34 -15.55 -17.52 4.97
C PRO A 34 -14.30 -18.37 5.24
N LYS A 35 -13.75 -18.27 6.44
CA LYS A 35 -12.68 -19.17 6.92
C LYS A 35 -13.03 -19.68 8.31
N HIS A 36 -12.89 -20.98 8.52
CA HIS A 36 -13.08 -21.58 9.83
C HIS A 36 -11.84 -21.36 10.68
N ARG A 37 -12.02 -20.74 11.85
CA ARG A 37 -10.99 -20.61 12.87
C ARG A 37 -11.33 -21.55 14.02
N VAL A 38 -10.44 -22.50 14.27
CA VAL A 38 -10.54 -23.42 15.42
C VAL A 38 -10.28 -22.62 16.71
N LEU A 39 -11.09 -22.88 17.73
CA LEU A 39 -11.00 -22.29 19.07
C LEU A 39 -10.79 -23.42 20.08
N THR A 40 -10.48 -23.07 21.35
CA THR A 40 -10.31 -24.04 22.44
C THR A 40 -11.55 -24.92 22.62
N TYR A 41 -12.74 -24.36 22.40
CA TYR A 41 -14.02 -25.08 22.39
C TYR A 41 -14.80 -24.72 21.12
N GLY A 42 -14.60 -25.51 20.06
CA GLY A 42 -15.37 -25.41 18.81
C GLY A 42 -14.69 -24.60 17.69
N TYR A 43 -15.50 -24.10 16.75
CA TYR A 43 -15.03 -23.32 15.61
C TYR A 43 -15.87 -22.08 15.39
N LYS A 44 -15.26 -21.01 14.86
CA LYS A 44 -15.94 -19.78 14.45
C LYS A 44 -15.65 -19.49 12.99
N THR A 45 -16.68 -19.16 12.23
CA THR A 45 -16.51 -18.65 10.87
C THR A 45 -16.10 -17.18 10.94
N VAL A 46 -14.96 -16.85 10.36
CA VAL A 46 -14.41 -15.49 10.28
C VAL A 46 -14.29 -15.06 8.83
N PRO A 47 -14.40 -13.75 8.52
CA PRO A 47 -14.15 -13.26 7.17
C PRO A 47 -12.66 -13.37 6.84
N TRP A 48 -12.38 -13.78 5.61
CA TRP A 48 -11.04 -13.88 5.03
C TRP A 48 -10.98 -13.02 3.78
N LEU A 49 -10.08 -12.04 3.81
CA LEU A 49 -9.78 -11.17 2.67
C LEU A 49 -8.53 -11.69 1.98
N SER A 50 -8.64 -12.02 0.70
CA SER A 50 -7.51 -12.43 -0.14
C SER A 50 -7.45 -11.50 -1.34
N VAL A 51 -6.37 -10.72 -1.45
CA VAL A 51 -6.17 -9.78 -2.55
C VAL A 51 -5.03 -10.29 -3.40
N ASN A 52 -5.34 -10.72 -4.63
CA ASN A 52 -4.35 -11.26 -5.56
C ASN A 52 -4.56 -10.61 -6.93
N GLY A 53 -3.47 -10.45 -7.70
CA GLY A 53 -3.51 -10.03 -9.10
C GLY A 53 -2.32 -9.17 -9.49
N ILE A 54 -2.06 -9.10 -10.81
CA ILE A 54 -0.97 -8.31 -11.41
C ILE A 54 -1.07 -6.83 -11.02
N TRP A 55 -2.30 -6.32 -10.88
CA TRP A 55 -2.55 -4.94 -10.45
C TRP A 55 -1.97 -4.62 -9.07
N LEU A 56 -1.76 -5.61 -8.19
CA LEU A 56 -1.13 -5.41 -6.89
C LEU A 56 0.38 -5.18 -7.06
N GLU A 57 1.00 -5.89 -7.99
CA GLU A 57 2.41 -5.71 -8.37
C GLU A 57 2.63 -4.37 -9.08
N GLU A 58 1.70 -3.96 -9.94
CA GLU A 58 1.71 -2.64 -10.60
C GLU A 58 1.62 -1.48 -9.60
N LEU A 59 0.97 -1.69 -8.44
CA LEU A 59 0.92 -0.73 -7.33
C LEU A 59 2.22 -0.71 -6.50
N GLY A 60 3.17 -1.59 -6.79
CA GLY A 60 4.48 -1.65 -6.14
C GLY A 60 4.58 -2.61 -4.97
N PHE A 61 3.56 -3.43 -4.69
CA PHE A 61 3.65 -4.49 -3.67
C PHE A 61 4.39 -5.70 -4.22
N LYS A 62 5.35 -6.23 -3.46
CA LYS A 62 6.07 -7.46 -3.80
C LYS A 62 5.80 -8.57 -2.80
N ALA A 63 6.01 -9.81 -3.23
CA ALA A 63 5.92 -10.95 -2.34
C ALA A 63 7.04 -10.87 -1.29
N GLY A 64 6.66 -10.90 -0.01
CA GLY A 64 7.59 -10.77 1.11
C GLY A 64 7.63 -9.38 1.74
N ASP A 65 6.97 -8.37 1.15
CA ASP A 65 6.89 -7.04 1.74
C ASP A 65 6.00 -7.02 2.99
N THR A 66 6.39 -6.23 3.99
CA THR A 66 5.56 -5.95 5.15
C THR A 66 4.58 -4.83 4.80
N VAL A 67 3.29 -5.07 5.02
CA VAL A 67 2.23 -4.07 4.81
C VAL A 67 1.63 -3.62 6.13
N ARG A 68 1.31 -2.33 6.23
CA ARG A 68 0.55 -1.76 7.33
C ARG A 68 -0.93 -1.82 6.99
N ILE A 69 -1.72 -2.37 7.91
CA ILE A 69 -3.18 -2.37 7.80
C ILE A 69 -3.73 -1.39 8.83
N LEU A 70 -4.28 -0.28 8.34
CA LEU A 70 -5.03 0.67 9.15
C LEU A 70 -6.51 0.31 9.10
N THR A 71 -7.12 0.15 10.28
CA THR A 71 -8.53 -0.22 10.41
C THR A 71 -9.35 0.97 10.90
N SER A 72 -10.40 1.31 10.18
CA SER A 72 -11.43 2.28 10.61
C SER A 72 -12.82 1.64 10.48
N GLU A 73 -13.87 2.33 10.90
CA GLU A 73 -15.25 1.84 10.77
C GLU A 73 -15.56 1.51 9.29
N LYS A 74 -15.79 0.22 9.00
CA LYS A 74 -16.08 -0.32 7.66
C LYS A 74 -15.00 -0.05 6.59
N GLN A 75 -13.79 0.34 6.99
CA GLN A 75 -12.72 0.66 6.06
C GLN A 75 -11.40 0.00 6.47
N LEU A 76 -10.71 -0.56 5.49
CA LEU A 76 -9.35 -1.08 5.62
C LEU A 76 -8.47 -0.35 4.61
N ILE A 77 -7.41 0.29 5.09
CA ILE A 77 -6.39 0.91 4.25
C ILE A 77 -5.13 0.07 4.38
N ILE A 78 -4.61 -0.39 3.25
CA ILE A 78 -3.39 -1.19 3.15
C ILE A 78 -2.30 -0.29 2.57
N GLU A 79 -1.24 -0.08 3.34
CA GLU A 79 -0.10 0.75 2.96
C GLU A 79 1.18 -0.08 2.98
N LEU A 80 2.09 0.19 2.06
CA LEU A 80 3.42 -0.40 2.09
C LEU A 80 4.22 0.21 3.25
N ILE A 81 4.86 -0.63 4.07
CA ILE A 81 5.83 -0.12 5.03
C ILE A 81 7.17 -0.04 4.31
N GLU A 82 7.69 1.17 4.15
CA GLU A 82 9.08 1.36 3.78
C GLU A 82 9.95 1.01 5.00
N ASP A 83 10.23 -0.28 5.18
CA ASP A 83 11.21 -0.72 6.15
C ASP A 83 12.58 -0.19 5.69
N GLN A 84 13.04 0.89 6.34
CA GLN A 84 14.46 1.20 6.37
C GLN A 84 15.16 -0.04 6.94
N THR A 85 15.78 -0.81 6.05
CA THR A 85 16.53 -2.03 6.34
C THR A 85 17.23 -1.90 7.68
N PRO A 86 16.88 -2.68 8.73
CA PRO A 86 17.78 -2.80 9.86
C PRO A 86 19.06 -3.42 9.30
N GLU A 87 20.13 -2.64 9.27
CA GLU A 87 21.48 -3.13 8.99
C GLU A 87 21.68 -4.42 9.78
N LYS A 88 21.86 -5.53 9.07
CA LYS A 88 22.23 -6.80 9.69
C LYS A 88 23.48 -6.52 10.55
N PRO A 89 23.46 -6.74 11.88
CA PRO A 89 24.67 -6.59 12.66
C PRO A 89 25.70 -7.59 12.14
N THR A 90 26.73 -7.08 11.48
CA THR A 90 27.87 -7.88 11.04
C THR A 90 28.55 -8.41 12.29
N LEU A 91 28.55 -9.73 12.45
CA LEU A 91 29.23 -10.41 13.54
C LEU A 91 30.72 -10.05 13.49
N LYS A 92 31.16 -9.16 14.38
CA LYS A 92 32.59 -8.92 14.62
C LYS A 92 33.19 -10.20 15.17
N LYS A 93 34.03 -10.87 14.36
CA LYS A 93 34.90 -11.95 14.84
C LYS A 93 35.74 -11.39 15.98
N ARG A 94 35.65 -12.03 17.15
CA ARG A 94 36.55 -11.80 18.28
C ARG A 94 37.98 -12.07 17.81
N GLN A 95 38.82 -11.04 17.88
CA GLN A 95 40.28 -11.17 17.90
C GLN A 95 40.72 -11.18 19.36
#